data_AF-A0A7S2KZD3-F1
#
_entry.id   AF-A0A7S2KZD3-F1
#
_cell.length_a   1.000
_cell.length_b   1.000
_cell.length_c   1.000
_cell.angle_alpha   90.00
_cell.angle_beta   90.00
_cell.angle_gamma   90.00
#
_symmetry.space_group_name_H-M   'P 1'
#
loop_
_entity.id
_entity.type
_entity.pdbx_description
1 polymer ?
#
loop_
_entity_poly.entity_id
_entity_poly.type
_entity_poly.pdbx_seq_one_letter_code
_entity_poly.pdbx_strand_id
1 'polypeptide(L)'
;GDKPTPVVIKVQYPEVAELFDADLSNLEIATRLFAPENMEVTKSLRKRHENELDFRKEADNLRECTRDMQQYGVEPSLVRIPRVVDDICTQHVLAMEYLEGVSLSDAIKDEQDRVAKALGRKDGDELKTMLASKMREHFENGGGAGEGGMQMLGDKSMKIMNVLGP
;
A
#
# COMPACT_ATOMS: atom_id res chain seq x y z
N GLY A 1 -4.37 -35.05 21.78
CA GLY A 1 -3.70 -33.81 22.20
C GLY A 1 -3.70 -32.91 21.00
N ASP A 2 -4.40 -31.78 21.06
CA ASP A 2 -4.56 -30.91 19.92
C ASP A 2 -3.21 -30.36 19.45
N LYS A 3 -3.00 -30.37 18.14
CA LYS A 3 -1.83 -29.72 17.55
C LYS A 3 -1.95 -28.21 17.79
N PRO A 4 -0.86 -27.53 18.17
CA PRO A 4 -0.88 -26.08 18.28
C PRO A 4 -1.22 -25.45 16.92
N THR A 5 -2.14 -24.47 16.94
CA THR A 5 -2.47 -23.67 15.76
C THR A 5 -1.37 -22.62 15.53
N PRO A 6 -0.80 -22.51 14.32
CA PRO A 6 0.21 -21.51 14.03
C PRO A 6 -0.39 -20.09 14.06
N VAL A 7 0.36 -19.14 14.62
CA VAL A 7 -0.04 -17.73 14.74
C VAL A 7 1.05 -16.81 14.20
N VAL A 8 0.62 -15.65 13.71
CA VAL A 8 1.48 -14.51 13.39
C VAL A 8 1.37 -13.50 14.50
N ILE A 9 2.50 -12.93 14.93
CA ILE A 9 2.56 -11.87 15.93
C ILE A 9 3.24 -10.65 15.30
N LYS A 10 2.50 -9.56 15.13
CA LYS A 10 3.05 -8.25 14.81
C LYS A 10 3.40 -7.55 16.11
N VAL A 11 4.64 -7.06 16.22
CA VAL A 11 5.14 -6.36 17.41
C VAL A 11 5.64 -4.99 16.98
N GLN A 12 5.19 -3.95 17.66
CA GLN A 12 5.67 -2.59 17.45
C GLN A 12 6.99 -2.38 18.21
N TYR A 13 7.98 -1.77 17.56
CA TYR A 13 9.22 -1.40 18.24
C TYR A 13 8.93 -0.28 19.27
N PRO A 14 9.48 -0.35 20.49
CA PRO A 14 9.19 0.62 21.56
C PRO A 14 9.44 2.08 21.15
N GLU A 15 10.48 2.32 20.35
CA GLU A 15 10.96 3.65 19.98
C GLU A 15 10.18 4.27 18.81
N VAL A 16 9.33 3.48 18.13
CA VAL A 16 8.59 3.91 16.94
C VAL A 16 7.72 5.11 17.26
N ALA A 17 6.97 5.11 18.36
CA ALA A 17 6.08 6.24 18.66
C ALA A 17 6.84 7.57 18.81
N GLU A 18 8.00 7.56 19.47
CA GLU A 18 8.81 8.77 19.70
C GLU A 18 9.52 9.23 18.43
N LEU A 19 10.13 8.30 17.68
CA LEU A 19 10.81 8.61 16.42
C LEU A 19 9.82 9.15 15.37
N PHE A 20 8.64 8.55 15.26
CA PHE A 20 7.62 9.01 14.32
C PHE A 20 7.04 10.38 14.70
N ASP A 21 6.86 10.66 16.00
CA ASP A 21 6.39 11.99 16.41
C ASP A 21 7.41 13.09 16.08
N ALA A 22 8.70 12.81 16.29
CA ALA A 22 9.78 13.71 15.90
C ALA A 22 9.82 13.95 14.38
N ASP A 23 9.72 12.88 13.58
CA ASP A 23 9.72 12.97 12.12
C ASP A 23 8.50 13.75 11.58
N LEU A 24 7.31 13.50 12.11
CA LEU A 24 6.10 14.24 11.73
C LEU A 24 6.17 15.71 12.16
N SER A 25 6.78 16.00 13.30
CA SER A 25 7.01 17.38 13.75
C SER A 25 7.96 18.11 12.81
N ASN A 26 9.05 17.45 12.40
CA ASN A 26 9.98 17.98 11.40
C ASN A 26 9.30 18.18 10.04
N LEU A 27 8.47 17.23 9.62
CA LEU A 27 7.71 17.32 8.37
C LEU A 27 6.73 18.49 8.39
N GLU A 28 6.05 18.73 9.51
CA GLU A 28 5.19 19.91 9.67
C GLU A 28 5.97 21.21 9.56
N ILE A 29 7.11 21.32 10.22
CA ILE A 29 7.98 22.50 10.13
C ILE A 29 8.40 22.73 8.68
N ALA A 30 8.89 21.69 8.01
CA ALA A 30 9.30 21.76 6.61
C ALA A 30 8.12 22.13 5.70
N THR A 31 6.94 21.55 5.91
CA THR A 31 5.72 21.88 5.14
C THR A 31 5.35 23.35 5.31
N ARG A 32 5.36 23.88 6.54
CA ARG A 32 5.06 25.30 6.80
C ARG A 32 6.02 26.25 6.08
N LEU A 33 7.29 25.87 5.96
CA LEU A 33 8.33 26.71 5.37
C LEU A 33 8.39 26.62 3.83
N PHE A 34 8.18 25.43 3.26
CA PHE A 34 8.46 25.18 1.85
C PHE A 34 7.22 24.84 0.99
N ALA A 35 6.12 24.38 1.60
CA ALA A 35 4.90 23.98 0.89
C ALA A 35 3.63 24.17 1.75
N PRO A 36 3.33 25.40 2.18
CA PRO A 36 2.25 25.67 3.14
C PRO A 36 0.86 25.23 2.65
N GLU A 37 0.65 25.16 1.33
CA GLU A 37 -0.57 24.62 0.71
C GLU A 37 -0.85 23.14 1.07
N ASN A 38 0.18 22.38 1.43
CA ASN A 38 0.07 20.96 1.79
C ASN A 38 -0.15 20.72 3.28
N MET A 39 -0.32 21.77 4.09
CA MET A 39 -0.42 21.63 5.55
C MET A 39 -1.57 20.74 6.02
N GLU A 40 -2.72 20.77 5.35
CA GLU A 40 -3.85 19.92 5.69
C GLU A 40 -3.57 18.43 5.38
N VAL A 41 -2.82 18.17 4.30
CA VAL A 41 -2.36 16.81 3.97
C VAL A 41 -1.39 16.33 5.05
N THR A 42 -0.41 17.14 5.45
CA THR A 42 0.55 16.78 6.50
C THR A 42 -0.12 16.52 7.85
N LYS A 43 -1.09 17.35 8.25
CA LYS A 43 -1.89 17.10 9.47
C LYS A 43 -2.72 15.82 9.39
N SER A 44 -3.30 15.54 8.21
CA SER A 44 -4.06 14.31 8.01
C SER A 44 -3.18 13.06 8.12
N LEU A 45 -1.92 13.15 7.67
CA LEU A 45 -0.93 12.08 7.79
C LEU A 45 -0.64 11.76 9.25
N ARG A 46 -0.40 12.78 10.08
CA ARG A 46 -0.22 12.61 11.53
C ARG A 46 -1.38 11.87 12.17
N LYS A 47 -2.61 12.32 11.91
CA LYS A 47 -3.81 11.69 12.48
C LYS A 47 -3.98 10.24 12.03
N ARG A 48 -3.61 9.90 10.79
CA ARG A 48 -3.63 8.51 10.30
C ARG A 48 -2.60 7.66 11.04
N HIS A 49 -1.38 8.17 11.19
CA HIS A 49 -0.31 7.49 11.92
C HIS A 49 -0.66 7.24 13.38
N GLU A 50 -1.25 8.21 14.09
CA GLU A 50 -1.73 8.00 15.47
C GLU A 50 -2.75 6.85 15.58
N ASN A 51 -3.50 6.56 14.52
CA ASN A 51 -4.37 5.40 14.48
C ASN A 51 -3.62 4.09 14.19
N GLU A 52 -2.50 4.13 13.48
CA GLU A 52 -1.63 2.99 13.19
C GLU A 52 -0.80 2.55 14.42
N LEU A 53 -0.62 3.43 15.42
CA LEU A 53 0.09 3.11 16.68
C LEU A 53 -0.75 2.29 17.69
N ASP A 54 -1.99 1.92 17.37
CA ASP A 54 -2.85 1.13 18.25
C ASP A 54 -3.39 -0.11 17.54
N PHE A 55 -2.68 -1.23 17.73
CA PHE A 55 -3.05 -2.51 17.12
C PHE A 55 -4.38 -3.09 17.60
N ARG A 56 -4.99 -2.56 18.68
CA ARG A 56 -6.35 -2.96 19.07
C ARG A 56 -7.37 -2.54 18.01
N LYS A 57 -7.15 -1.39 17.34
CA LYS A 57 -8.00 -0.94 16.24
C LYS A 57 -7.90 -1.88 15.04
N GLU A 58 -6.69 -2.38 14.74
CA GLU A 58 -6.51 -3.37 13.67
C GLU A 58 -7.20 -4.70 14.02
N ALA A 59 -7.10 -5.15 15.28
CA ALA A 59 -7.83 -6.32 15.75
C ALA A 59 -9.35 -6.15 15.59
N ASP A 60 -9.90 -4.98 15.96
CA ASP A 60 -11.32 -4.68 15.79
C ASP A 60 -11.74 -4.69 14.31
N ASN A 61 -10.93 -4.09 13.43
CA ASN A 61 -11.16 -4.10 11.99
C ASN A 61 -11.15 -5.52 11.40
N LEU A 62 -10.28 -6.41 11.86
CA LEU A 62 -10.26 -7.82 11.43
C LEU A 62 -11.55 -8.55 11.82
N ARG A 63 -12.06 -8.28 13.03
CA ARG A 63 -13.32 -8.87 13.51
C ARG A 63 -14.51 -8.34 12.72
N GLU A 64 -14.56 -7.03 12.49
CA GLU A 64 -15.59 -6.39 11.66
C GLU A 64 -15.57 -6.92 10.22
N CYS A 65 -14.40 -6.94 9.58
CA CYS A 65 -14.25 -7.47 8.22
C CYS A 65 -14.68 -8.94 8.14
N THR A 66 -14.33 -9.74 9.15
CA THR A 66 -14.77 -11.15 9.24
C THR A 66 -16.30 -11.24 9.26
N ARG A 67 -16.94 -10.49 10.16
CA ARG A 67 -18.41 -10.47 10.31
C ARG A 67 -19.08 -10.07 9.00
N ASP A 68 -18.61 -8.98 8.40
CA ASP A 68 -19.23 -8.42 7.20
C ASP A 68 -19.05 -9.37 6.00
N MET A 69 -17.87 -9.94 5.79
CA MET A 69 -17.63 -10.88 4.68
C MET A 69 -18.41 -12.19 4.86
N GLN A 70 -18.62 -12.64 6.10
CA GLN A 70 -19.49 -13.77 6.41
C GLN A 70 -20.96 -13.44 6.12
N GLN A 71 -21.41 -12.24 6.50
CA GLN A 71 -22.78 -11.78 6.23
C GLN A 71 -23.10 -11.79 4.73
N TYR A 72 -22.13 -11.44 3.88
CA TYR A 72 -22.28 -11.50 2.42
C TYR A 72 -21.96 -12.88 1.80
N GLY A 73 -21.60 -13.89 2.59
CA GLY A 73 -21.32 -15.25 2.12
C GLY A 73 -20.02 -15.39 1.30
N VAL A 74 -19.10 -14.43 1.42
CA VAL A 74 -17.83 -14.40 0.67
C VAL A 74 -16.73 -15.14 1.44
N GLU A 75 -16.78 -15.12 2.78
CA GLU A 75 -15.91 -15.90 3.66
C GLU A 75 -16.60 -17.21 4.06
N PRO A 76 -15.90 -18.36 4.10
CA PRO A 76 -14.49 -18.60 3.77
C PRO A 76 -14.23 -18.97 2.29
N SER A 77 -15.26 -18.92 1.44
CA SER A 77 -15.26 -19.55 0.11
C SER A 77 -14.38 -18.83 -0.92
N LEU A 78 -14.41 -17.51 -0.93
CA LEU A 78 -13.69 -16.64 -1.86
C LEU A 78 -12.56 -15.87 -1.16
N VAL A 79 -12.75 -15.51 0.11
CA VAL A 79 -11.76 -14.81 0.93
C VAL A 79 -11.57 -15.53 2.26
N ARG A 80 -10.35 -15.44 2.81
CA ARG A 80 -10.00 -15.89 4.16
C ARG A 80 -9.45 -14.70 4.93
N ILE A 81 -9.95 -14.50 6.14
CA ILE A 81 -9.51 -13.42 7.04
C ILE A 81 -8.93 -14.08 8.29
N PRO A 82 -7.70 -13.74 8.71
CA PRO A 82 -7.09 -14.37 9.86
C PRO A 82 -7.86 -14.05 11.13
N ARG A 83 -8.12 -15.05 11.98
CA ARG A 83 -8.79 -14.85 13.26
C ARG A 83 -7.85 -14.23 14.29
N VAL A 84 -8.30 -13.19 14.99
CA VAL A 84 -7.57 -12.55 16.08
C VAL A 84 -7.44 -13.51 17.27
N VAL A 85 -6.27 -13.50 17.93
CA VAL A 85 -6.04 -14.22 19.19
C VAL A 85 -6.04 -13.22 20.34
N ASP A 86 -7.19 -13.07 21.00
CA ASP A 86 -7.45 -11.95 21.91
C ASP A 86 -6.51 -11.90 23.11
N ASP A 87 -6.16 -13.04 23.69
CA ASP A 87 -5.42 -13.16 24.96
C ASP A 87 -4.01 -12.53 24.93
N ILE A 88 -3.49 -12.27 23.73
CA ILE A 88 -2.13 -11.76 23.50
C ILE A 88 -2.12 -10.43 22.74
N CYS A 89 -3.30 -9.91 22.35
CA CYS A 89 -3.40 -8.62 21.69
C CYS A 89 -3.30 -7.47 22.70
N THR A 90 -2.48 -6.48 22.38
CA THR A 90 -2.31 -5.25 23.16
C THR A 90 -2.25 -4.05 22.21
N GLN A 91 -2.03 -2.85 22.73
CA GLN A 91 -1.78 -1.68 21.88
C GLN A 91 -0.58 -1.86 20.94
N HIS A 92 0.43 -2.64 21.35
CA HIS A 92 1.72 -2.78 20.65
C HIS A 92 1.95 -4.19 20.09
N VAL A 93 1.01 -5.11 20.30
CA VAL A 93 1.09 -6.50 19.83
C VAL A 93 -0.24 -6.90 19.19
N LEU A 94 -0.21 -7.33 17.94
CA LEU A 94 -1.35 -7.98 17.28
C LEU A 94 -1.00 -9.43 17.02
N ALA A 95 -1.85 -10.36 17.47
CA ALA A 95 -1.70 -11.76 17.11
C ALA A 95 -2.94 -12.30 16.41
N MET A 96 -2.69 -13.13 15.40
CA MET A 96 -3.75 -13.67 14.54
C MET A 96 -3.35 -15.02 13.93
N GLU A 97 -4.35 -15.76 13.44
CA GLU A 97 -4.17 -17.00 12.68
C GLU A 97 -3.14 -16.82 11.56
N TYR A 98 -2.21 -17.76 11.45
CA TYR A 98 -1.34 -17.85 10.27
C TYR A 98 -2.12 -18.44 9.09
N LEU A 99 -2.23 -17.67 8.01
CA LEU A 99 -2.78 -18.13 6.74
C LEU A 99 -1.64 -18.41 5.76
N GLU A 100 -1.57 -19.64 5.26
CA GLU A 100 -0.63 -20.02 4.22
C GLU A 100 -1.11 -19.51 2.86
N GLY A 101 -0.20 -18.93 2.06
CA GLY A 101 -0.52 -18.40 0.75
C GLY A 101 0.67 -17.76 0.05
N VAL A 102 0.44 -17.32 -1.19
CA VAL A 102 1.42 -16.56 -1.98
C VAL A 102 1.15 -15.08 -1.78
N SER A 103 2.20 -14.27 -1.68
CA SER A 103 2.04 -12.82 -1.59
C SER A 103 1.38 -12.27 -2.85
N LEU A 104 0.55 -11.23 -2.72
CA LEU A 104 -0.07 -10.60 -3.89
C LEU A 104 1.00 -10.07 -4.87
N SER A 105 2.12 -9.56 -4.36
CA SER A 105 3.25 -9.09 -5.16
C SER A 105 3.85 -10.18 -6.02
N ASP A 106 4.07 -11.37 -5.45
CA ASP A 106 4.62 -12.52 -6.19
C ASP A 106 3.60 -13.01 -7.22
N ALA A 107 2.32 -13.10 -6.86
CA ALA A 107 1.27 -13.48 -7.79
C ALA A 107 1.13 -12.51 -8.98
N ILE A 108 1.23 -11.20 -8.72
CA ILE A 108 1.23 -10.17 -9.77
C ILE A 108 2.47 -10.31 -10.65
N LYS A 109 3.65 -10.54 -10.06
CA LYS A 109 4.89 -10.73 -10.80
C LYS A 109 4.83 -11.95 -11.71
N ASP A 110 4.36 -13.08 -11.18
CA ASP A 110 4.18 -14.31 -11.96
C ASP A 110 3.24 -14.09 -13.15
N GLU A 111 2.15 -13.36 -12.94
CA GLU A 111 1.21 -13.03 -14.03
C GLU A 111 1.83 -12.09 -15.06
N GLN A 112 2.57 -11.07 -14.62
CA GLN A 112 3.30 -10.17 -15.51
C GLN A 112 4.32 -10.93 -16.37
N ASP A 113 5.04 -11.90 -15.80
CA ASP A 113 5.99 -12.74 -16.51
C ASP A 113 5.30 -13.66 -17.53
N ARG A 114 4.12 -14.19 -17.20
CA ARG A 114 3.32 -15.01 -18.13
C ARG A 114 2.85 -14.20 -19.33
N VAL A 115 2.29 -13.01 -19.09
CA VAL A 115 1.83 -12.10 -20.14
C VAL A 115 3.00 -11.67 -21.03
N ALA A 116 4.14 -11.33 -20.43
CA ALA A 116 5.35 -10.99 -21.18
C ALA A 116 5.79 -12.11 -22.11
N LYS A 117 5.87 -13.34 -21.62
CA LYS A 117 6.23 -14.52 -22.43
C LYS A 117 5.25 -14.77 -23.56
N ALA A 118 3.94 -14.63 -23.31
CA ALA A 118 2.90 -14.76 -24.34
C ALA A 118 3.04 -13.71 -25.46
N LEU A 119 3.59 -12.53 -25.14
CA LEU A 119 3.88 -11.46 -26.10
C LEU A 119 5.28 -11.58 -26.74
N GLY A 120 6.00 -12.68 -26.49
CA GLY A 120 7.36 -12.89 -27.00
C GLY A 120 8.39 -11.98 -26.34
N ARG A 121 8.24 -11.71 -25.04
CA ARG A 121 9.23 -11.03 -24.19
C ARG A 121 9.81 -12.01 -23.18
N LYS A 122 10.96 -11.66 -22.62
CA LYS A 122 11.71 -12.45 -21.66
C LYS A 122 11.00 -12.55 -20.32
N ASP A 123 10.56 -11.41 -19.79
CA ASP A 123 9.95 -11.26 -18.46
C ASP A 123 9.11 -9.96 -18.35
N GLY A 124 8.38 -9.83 -17.25
CA GLY A 124 7.49 -8.71 -16.96
C GLY A 124 8.22 -7.38 -16.83
N ASP A 125 9.49 -7.39 -16.40
CA ASP A 125 10.29 -6.17 -16.24
C ASP A 125 10.72 -5.61 -17.60
N GLU A 126 11.09 -6.48 -18.56
CA GLU A 126 11.30 -6.07 -19.95
C GLU A 126 10.03 -5.45 -20.55
N LEU A 127 8.87 -6.10 -20.32
CA LEU A 127 7.58 -5.60 -20.81
C LEU A 127 7.25 -4.22 -20.24
N LYS A 128 7.39 -4.02 -18.93
CA LYS A 128 7.19 -2.71 -18.27
C LYS A 128 8.10 -1.64 -18.83
N THR A 129 9.39 -1.95 -18.99
CA THR A 129 10.38 -1.01 -19.51
C THR A 129 10.02 -0.55 -20.92
N MET A 130 9.60 -1.48 -21.79
CA MET A 130 9.17 -1.17 -23.16
C MET A 130 7.89 -0.34 -23.21
N LEU A 131 6.91 -0.62 -22.35
CA LEU A 131 5.70 0.19 -22.23
C LEU A 131 6.02 1.61 -21.75
N ALA A 132 6.87 1.75 -20.75
CA ALA A 132 7.29 3.05 -20.22
C ALA A 132 8.05 3.87 -21.28
N SER A 133 8.94 3.24 -22.05
CA SER A 133 9.67 3.92 -23.13
C SER A 133 8.73 4.36 -24.25
N LYS A 134 7.80 3.51 -24.70
CA LYS A 134 6.79 3.87 -25.71
C LYS A 134 5.85 4.97 -25.25
N MET A 135 5.43 4.95 -23.98
CA MET A 135 4.61 6.03 -23.42
C MET A 135 5.39 7.35 -23.44
N ARG A 136 6.66 7.35 -22.98
CA ARG A 136 7.52 8.54 -23.04
C ARG A 136 7.69 9.05 -24.47
N GLU A 137 8.00 8.18 -25.43
CA GLU A 137 8.11 8.54 -26.85
C GLU A 137 6.80 9.12 -27.40
N HIS A 138 5.64 8.58 -27.00
CA HIS A 138 4.34 9.12 -27.41
C HIS A 138 4.07 10.51 -26.80
N PHE A 139 4.51 10.77 -25.56
CA PHE A 139 4.41 12.09 -24.95
C PHE A 139 5.37 13.10 -25.58
N GLU A 140 6.57 12.67 -25.97
CA GLU A 140 7.60 13.50 -26.61
C GLU A 140 7.28 13.81 -28.08
N ASN A 141 6.72 12.84 -28.82
CA ASN A 141 6.41 12.96 -30.25
C ASN A 141 4.96 13.37 -30.55
N GLY A 142 4.08 13.39 -29.53
CA GLY A 142 2.63 13.47 -29.69
C GLY A 142 1.98 14.67 -29.01
N GLY A 143 2.49 15.88 -29.25
CA GLY A 143 1.72 17.11 -29.09
C GLY A 143 1.05 17.50 -30.41
N GLY A 144 0.05 16.74 -30.88
CA GLY A 144 -0.55 16.99 -32.21
C GLY A 144 -1.94 16.39 -32.40
N ALA A 145 -2.94 17.27 -32.35
CA ALA A 145 -4.34 17.19 -32.76
C ALA A 145 -4.90 15.87 -33.36
N GLY A 146 -5.87 15.29 -32.64
CA GLY A 146 -6.92 14.41 -33.16
C GLY A 146 -8.14 14.53 -32.25
N GLU A 147 -9.26 14.99 -32.81
CA GLU A 147 -10.50 15.35 -32.11
C GLU A 147 -11.13 14.18 -31.33
N GLY A 148 -11.45 14.41 -30.05
CA GLY A 148 -12.11 13.47 -29.16
C GLY A 148 -11.81 13.82 -27.70
N GLY A 149 -12.48 14.85 -27.17
CA GLY A 149 -12.12 15.52 -25.93
C GLY A 149 -12.05 14.62 -24.68
N MET A 150 -10.93 14.73 -23.97
CA MET A 150 -10.91 14.69 -22.51
C MET A 150 -10.24 16.00 -22.06
N GLN A 151 -11.04 16.88 -21.48
CA GLN A 151 -10.62 18.21 -21.06
C GLN A 151 -9.59 18.11 -19.94
N MET A 152 -8.33 18.36 -20.27
CA MET A 152 -7.24 18.54 -19.32
C MET A 152 -7.43 19.89 -18.60
N LEU A 153 -7.68 19.84 -17.28
CA LEU A 153 -7.50 20.97 -16.40
C LEU A 153 -5.99 21.27 -16.29
N GLY A 154 -5.62 22.44 -16.77
CA GLY A 154 -4.25 22.88 -16.89
C GLY A 154 -3.57 23.21 -15.55
N ASP A 155 -2.30 22.82 -15.53
CA ASP A 155 -1.15 23.59 -15.06
C ASP A 155 -0.86 23.68 -13.54
N LYS A 156 0.12 22.87 -13.11
CA LYS A 156 1.38 23.38 -12.52
C LYS A 156 2.42 22.26 -12.39
N SER A 157 3.46 22.34 -13.22
CA SER A 157 4.84 21.89 -12.95
C SER A 157 5.02 20.53 -12.25
N MET A 158 4.90 19.43 -13.00
CA MET A 158 5.32 18.11 -12.53
C MET A 158 6.81 17.90 -12.86
N LYS A 159 7.70 18.33 -11.94
CA LYS A 159 9.11 17.92 -11.95
C LYS A 159 9.17 16.43 -11.60
N ILE A 160 9.40 15.59 -12.59
CA ILE A 160 9.77 14.18 -12.35
C ILE A 160 11.22 14.19 -11.84
N MET A 161 11.39 14.22 -10.52
CA MET A 161 12.69 13.93 -9.90
C MET A 161 12.92 12.42 -9.95
N ASN A 162 13.87 12.03 -10.79
CA ASN A 162 14.44 10.69 -10.82
C ASN A 162 15.24 10.51 -9.51
N VAL A 163 14.75 9.69 -8.58
CA VAL A 163 15.55 9.22 -7.44
C VAL A 163 15.92 7.77 -7.72
N LEU A 164 16.99 7.61 -8.50
CA LEU A 164 17.83 6.44 -8.41
C LEU A 164 18.68 6.61 -7.16
N GLY A 165 18.44 5.77 -6.15
CA GLY A 165 19.33 5.58 -5.02
C GLY A 165 20.09 4.25 -5.17
N PRO A 166 21.31 4.15 -4.60
CA PRO A 166 22.19 2.98 -4.68
C PRO A 166 21.63 1.73 -3.97
#